data_AF-A0A170YBL3-F1
#
_entry.id   AF-A0A170YBL3-F1
#
_cell.length_a   1.000
_cell.length_b   1.000
_cell.length_c   1.000
_cell.angle_alpha   90.00
_cell.angle_beta   90.00
_cell.angle_gamma   90.00
#
_symmetry.space_group_name_H-M   'P 1'
#
loop_
_entity.id
_entity.type
_entity.pdbx_description
1 polymer ?
#
loop_
_entity_poly.entity_id
_entity_poly.type
_entity_poly.pdbx_seq_one_letter_code
_entity_poly.pdbx_strand_id
1 'polypeptide(L)'
;MQILNSREAVFAEDCLSTVVERSVRARNQIQILWTSPRYGCATIKVAIKIDNDWRINSKTLCSDIKEQTEKKPECCTCDHVRYKITFEGLWSPETHPKDFPTSLWLTHFSDVIGATHGPNFTMWAEGGLASYGLKQLAEYGIVREMENELRLQSSKLRSIVKAAGLWHPNLNGRTWAVLRVDPRRHLLSLASMFGPSPDWIVGISSLNLCLENCTWLESLEIDLYPYDAGTDSGRTYMSIKTATDPPERIRRITTKFPDDPRSPFYNPNSDEMPPLAKLFIERDQIITKLCTDLTEQELLEQVSESENTEDEDRPECAVTEYSSWSECSVTCGKGLRMRTRNYITPAKAKQKKCDRQLVSKEMCTAAEQRCPGEMDDEEEVQPLVGAGECEVTDWSDWSECSVTCRHWCQTTQPLFYLC
;
A
#
# COMPACT_ATOMS: atom_id res chain seq x y z
N MET A 1 -16.67 26.67 -18.66
CA MET A 1 -15.91 27.93 -18.60
C MET A 1 -16.86 29.00 -18.05
N GLN A 2 -16.41 29.83 -17.12
CA GLN A 2 -17.21 30.87 -16.47
C GLN A 2 -16.39 32.17 -16.39
N ILE A 3 -16.99 33.29 -16.77
CA ILE A 3 -16.34 34.61 -16.66
C ILE A 3 -16.55 35.09 -15.23
N LEU A 4 -15.46 35.31 -14.49
CA LEU A 4 -15.52 35.75 -13.09
C LEU A 4 -15.80 37.26 -12.98
N ASN A 5 -15.47 38.04 -14.01
CA ASN A 5 -15.78 39.47 -14.10
C ASN A 5 -16.75 39.78 -15.26
N SER A 6 -18.03 39.47 -15.05
CA SER A 6 -19.08 39.45 -16.09
C SER A 6 -19.57 40.82 -16.59
N ARG A 7 -19.20 41.92 -15.93
CA ARG A 7 -19.60 43.29 -16.38
C ARG A 7 -18.88 43.75 -17.63
N GLU A 8 -17.91 42.96 -18.08
CA GLU A 8 -16.70 43.48 -18.69
C GLU A 8 -16.25 42.61 -19.86
N ALA A 9 -16.59 41.33 -19.88
CA ALA A 9 -16.36 40.43 -21.00
C ALA A 9 -17.60 39.55 -21.21
N VAL A 10 -17.83 39.14 -22.45
CA VAL A 10 -18.95 38.28 -22.84
C VAL A 10 -18.42 37.12 -23.69
N PHE A 11 -19.16 36.01 -23.72
CA PHE A 11 -18.84 34.94 -24.68
C PHE A 11 -19.20 35.40 -26.09
N ALA A 12 -18.36 35.06 -27.07
CA ALA A 12 -18.62 35.34 -28.48
C ALA A 12 -19.85 34.52 -28.94
N GLU A 13 -20.73 35.14 -29.72
CA GLU A 13 -21.93 34.47 -30.25
C GLU A 13 -21.56 33.33 -31.20
N ASP A 14 -20.45 33.48 -31.95
CA ASP A 14 -20.01 32.52 -32.96
C ASP A 14 -19.11 31.39 -32.40
N CYS A 15 -18.67 31.49 -31.14
CA CYS A 15 -17.79 30.48 -30.54
C CYS A 15 -17.96 30.41 -29.01
N LEU A 16 -18.56 29.32 -28.56
CA LEU A 16 -18.87 29.01 -27.15
C LEU A 16 -17.64 29.01 -26.21
N SER A 17 -16.43 28.88 -26.76
CA SER A 17 -15.17 28.87 -25.99
C SER A 17 -14.33 30.14 -26.15
N THR A 18 -14.87 31.18 -26.80
CA THR A 18 -14.17 32.45 -26.99
C THR A 18 -14.81 33.52 -26.13
N VAL A 19 -13.98 34.24 -25.39
CA VAL A 19 -14.39 35.40 -24.58
C VAL A 19 -13.93 36.65 -25.31
N VAL A 20 -14.87 37.55 -25.59
CA VAL A 20 -14.63 38.84 -26.24
C VAL A 20 -14.89 39.97 -25.27
N GLU A 21 -14.18 41.06 -25.51
CA GLU A 21 -14.35 42.26 -24.71
C GLU A 21 -15.70 42.94 -25.02
N ARG A 22 -16.41 43.38 -23.97
CA ARG A 22 -17.69 44.10 -24.11
C ARG A 22 -17.54 45.63 -24.22
N SER A 23 -16.42 46.20 -23.73
CA SER A 23 -16.22 47.65 -23.58
C SER A 23 -15.06 48.16 -24.44
N VAL A 24 -15.11 49.44 -24.81
CA VAL A 24 -14.12 50.11 -25.68
C VAL A 24 -12.92 50.67 -24.87
N ARG A 25 -12.86 50.42 -23.55
CA ARG A 25 -11.79 50.93 -22.68
C ARG A 25 -10.65 49.92 -22.55
N ALA A 26 -9.41 50.38 -22.76
CA ALA A 26 -8.21 49.57 -22.58
C ALA A 26 -8.09 48.99 -21.16
N ARG A 27 -7.61 47.75 -21.05
CA ARG A 27 -7.56 47.00 -19.79
C ARG A 27 -6.24 46.32 -19.53
N ASN A 28 -6.06 46.01 -18.25
CA ASN A 28 -4.85 45.38 -17.73
C ASN A 28 -5.04 43.88 -17.44
N GLN A 29 -6.28 43.39 -17.24
CA GLN A 29 -6.52 41.97 -16.89
C GLN A 29 -7.95 41.50 -17.21
N ILE A 30 -8.09 40.22 -17.61
CA ILE A 30 -9.36 39.48 -17.70
C ILE A 30 -9.20 38.17 -16.91
N GLN A 31 -10.21 37.77 -16.14
CA GLN A 31 -10.22 36.54 -15.34
C GLN A 31 -11.33 35.58 -15.78
N ILE A 32 -10.94 34.36 -16.10
CA ILE A 32 -11.83 33.32 -16.62
C ILE A 32 -11.57 32.03 -15.84
N LEU A 33 -12.61 31.43 -15.30
CA LEU A 33 -12.58 30.09 -14.74
C LEU A 33 -12.81 29.07 -15.85
N TRP A 34 -11.86 28.16 -16.05
CA TRP A 34 -11.95 27.12 -17.06
C TRP A 34 -11.59 25.77 -16.44
N THR A 35 -12.30 24.73 -16.87
CA THR A 35 -12.10 23.36 -16.40
C THR A 35 -11.33 22.61 -17.47
N SER A 36 -10.23 21.97 -17.09
CA SER A 36 -9.42 21.20 -18.05
C SER A 36 -10.16 19.96 -18.57
N PRO A 37 -9.85 19.50 -19.79
CA PRO A 37 -10.28 18.18 -20.25
C PRO A 37 -9.76 17.10 -19.28
N ARG A 38 -10.48 15.97 -19.19
CA ARG A 38 -10.00 14.80 -18.42
C ARG A 38 -8.71 14.21 -19.00
N TYR A 39 -8.50 14.34 -20.31
CA TYR A 39 -7.33 13.84 -21.02
C TYR A 39 -6.87 14.87 -22.06
N GLY A 40 -5.55 15.06 -22.18
CA GLY A 40 -4.92 15.86 -23.22
C GLY A 40 -4.56 17.29 -22.80
N CYS A 41 -4.12 18.07 -23.79
CA CYS A 41 -3.71 19.45 -23.59
C CYS A 41 -4.72 20.41 -24.23
N ALA A 42 -4.98 21.52 -23.57
CA ALA A 42 -5.72 22.62 -24.15
C ALA A 42 -4.79 23.82 -24.38
N THR A 43 -4.88 24.41 -25.56
CA THR A 43 -4.15 25.64 -25.86
C THR A 43 -5.07 26.83 -25.69
N ILE A 44 -4.75 27.69 -24.73
CA ILE A 44 -5.41 28.98 -24.56
C ILE A 44 -4.69 29.99 -25.45
N LYS A 45 -5.42 30.60 -26.39
CA LYS A 45 -4.92 31.67 -27.25
C LYS A 45 -5.53 33.00 -26.81
N VAL A 46 -4.69 34.02 -26.73
CA VAL A 46 -5.07 35.40 -26.40
C VAL A 46 -4.66 36.29 -27.55
N ALA A 47 -5.61 37.00 -28.14
CA ALA A 47 -5.37 37.97 -29.21
C ALA A 47 -5.63 39.38 -28.68
N ILE A 48 -4.67 40.29 -28.83
CA ILE A 48 -4.75 41.69 -28.41
C ILE A 48 -4.48 42.55 -29.63
N LYS A 49 -5.31 43.58 -29.86
CA LYS A 49 -5.11 44.54 -30.95
C LYS A 49 -4.40 45.79 -30.40
N ILE A 50 -3.25 46.14 -30.95
CA ILE A 50 -2.44 47.32 -30.59
C ILE A 50 -2.16 48.08 -31.90
N ASP A 51 -2.50 49.36 -31.98
CA ASP A 51 -2.18 50.24 -33.12
C ASP A 51 -2.55 49.65 -34.50
N ASN A 52 -3.75 49.05 -34.59
CA ASN A 52 -4.28 48.32 -35.75
C ASN A 52 -3.65 46.96 -36.09
N ASP A 53 -2.62 46.51 -35.37
CA ASP A 53 -2.03 45.18 -35.53
C ASP A 53 -2.51 44.20 -34.45
N TRP A 54 -2.75 42.94 -34.84
CA TRP A 54 -3.11 41.87 -33.92
C TRP A 54 -1.86 41.16 -33.41
N ARG A 55 -1.70 41.10 -32.09
CA ARG A 55 -0.72 40.26 -31.42
C ARG A 55 -1.41 39.07 -30.77
N ILE A 56 -1.00 37.86 -31.16
CA ILE A 56 -1.55 36.62 -30.63
C ILE A 56 -0.48 35.93 -29.80
N ASN A 57 -0.83 35.57 -28.57
CA ASN A 57 0.00 34.71 -27.73
C ASN A 57 -0.79 33.45 -27.37
N SER A 58 -0.10 32.34 -27.14
CA SER A 58 -0.74 31.08 -26.82
C SER A 58 0.01 30.34 -25.72
N LYS A 59 -0.72 29.79 -24.76
CA LYS A 59 -0.17 28.92 -23.72
C LYS A 59 -0.91 27.59 -23.74
N THR A 60 -0.15 26.51 -23.86
CA THR A 60 -0.69 25.15 -23.76
C THR A 60 -0.63 24.70 -22.31
N LEU A 61 -1.76 24.24 -21.79
CA LEU A 61 -1.93 23.67 -20.46
C LEU A 61 -2.33 22.21 -20.64
N CYS A 62 -1.57 21.30 -20.03
CA CYS A 62 -1.86 19.87 -20.08
C CYS A 62 -2.40 19.42 -18.73
N SER A 63 -3.28 18.42 -18.73
CA SER A 63 -3.60 17.71 -17.49
C SER A 63 -2.34 16.98 -17.01
N ASP A 64 -1.81 17.33 -15.83
CA ASP A 64 -0.61 16.72 -15.22
C ASP A 64 -0.83 15.27 -14.74
N ILE A 65 -1.95 14.66 -15.10
CA ILE A 65 -2.14 13.22 -14.94
C ILE A 65 -1.40 12.55 -16.10
N LYS A 66 -0.09 12.36 -15.91
CA LYS A 66 0.54 11.17 -16.48
C LYS A 66 -0.19 9.99 -15.86
N GLU A 67 -1.21 9.48 -16.55
CA GLU A 67 -1.56 8.07 -16.41
C GLU A 67 -0.32 7.30 -16.89
N GLN A 68 0.63 7.10 -15.98
CA GLN A 68 1.31 5.83 -15.96
C GLN A 68 0.20 4.80 -15.71
N THR A 69 -0.46 4.35 -16.78
CA THR A 69 -0.85 2.94 -16.90
C THR A 69 0.42 2.10 -17.06
N GLU A 70 1.44 2.35 -16.23
CA GLU A 70 2.28 1.26 -15.79
C GLU A 70 1.35 0.44 -14.93
N LYS A 71 0.86 -0.69 -15.46
CA LYS A 71 0.42 -1.77 -14.58
C LYS A 71 1.57 -1.94 -13.59
N LYS A 72 1.38 -1.50 -12.34
CA LYS A 72 2.38 -1.72 -11.28
C LYS A 72 2.73 -3.20 -11.36
N PRO A 73 4.00 -3.56 -11.55
CA PRO A 73 4.38 -4.94 -11.80
C PRO A 73 3.83 -5.78 -10.65
N GLU A 74 2.99 -6.75 -10.99
CA GLU A 74 2.46 -7.69 -10.01
C GLU A 74 3.64 -8.47 -9.42
N CYS A 75 3.67 -8.60 -8.11
CA CYS A 75 4.74 -9.32 -7.43
C CYS A 75 4.77 -10.78 -7.86
N CYS A 76 5.90 -11.23 -8.41
CA CYS A 76 6.10 -12.59 -8.90
C CYS A 76 6.77 -13.54 -7.90
N THR A 77 7.08 -13.07 -6.68
CA THR A 77 7.61 -13.94 -5.63
C THR A 77 6.50 -14.81 -5.04
N CYS A 78 6.86 -15.99 -4.52
CA CYS A 78 5.93 -16.87 -3.80
C CYS A 78 6.18 -16.86 -2.29
N ASP A 79 7.39 -16.49 -1.89
CA ASP A 79 7.79 -16.50 -0.50
C ASP A 79 7.08 -15.39 0.27
N HIS A 80 6.84 -15.66 1.54
CA HIS A 80 6.44 -14.63 2.48
C HIS A 80 7.68 -14.09 3.17
N VAL A 81 7.60 -12.88 3.70
CA VAL A 81 8.75 -12.28 4.37
C VAL A 81 8.33 -11.53 5.62
N ARG A 82 9.20 -11.58 6.62
CA ARG A 82 9.12 -10.80 7.84
C ARG A 82 10.17 -9.70 7.76
N TYR A 83 9.72 -8.45 7.92
CA TYR A 83 10.61 -7.30 8.04
C TYR A 83 10.60 -6.77 9.46
N LYS A 84 11.75 -6.27 9.89
CA LYS A 84 11.86 -5.36 11.02
C LYS A 84 11.97 -3.95 10.46
N ILE A 85 11.07 -3.07 10.90
CA ILE A 85 11.18 -1.65 10.63
C ILE A 85 11.70 -0.93 11.86
N THR A 86 12.58 0.03 11.67
CA THR A 86 13.11 0.89 12.73
C THR A 86 12.88 2.34 12.34
N PHE A 87 12.16 3.08 13.18
CA PHE A 87 11.94 4.51 13.04
C PHE A 87 12.88 5.26 13.98
N GLU A 88 13.65 6.18 13.43
CA GLU A 88 14.62 7.03 14.15
C GLU A 88 14.20 8.49 14.05
N GLY A 89 14.04 9.17 15.19
CA GLY A 89 13.78 10.60 15.21
C GLY A 89 15.05 11.41 14.98
N LEU A 90 15.00 12.42 14.11
CA LEU A 90 16.10 13.36 13.84
C LEU A 90 15.73 14.82 14.11
N TRP A 91 14.47 15.09 14.43
CA TRP A 91 13.95 16.41 14.73
C TRP A 91 14.52 16.94 16.06
N SER A 92 15.34 18.00 15.98
CA SER A 92 16.03 18.59 17.11
C SER A 92 16.23 20.11 16.90
N PRO A 93 16.57 20.88 17.93
CA PRO A 93 16.86 22.30 17.76
C PRO A 93 18.12 22.56 16.92
N GLU A 94 19.03 21.60 16.78
CA GLU A 94 20.18 21.71 15.89
C GLU A 94 19.80 21.49 14.42
N THR A 95 18.94 20.51 14.13
CA THR A 95 18.54 20.19 12.75
C THR A 95 17.46 21.14 12.23
N HIS A 96 16.52 21.54 13.09
CA HIS A 96 15.37 22.38 12.75
C HIS A 96 15.26 23.57 13.72
N PRO A 97 16.21 24.52 13.69
CA PRO A 97 16.31 25.59 14.70
C PRO A 97 15.17 26.60 14.65
N LYS A 98 14.57 26.82 13.48
CA LYS A 98 13.54 27.85 13.29
C LYS A 98 12.26 27.47 14.03
N ASP A 99 11.89 28.31 15.00
CA ASP A 99 10.70 28.19 15.83
C ASP A 99 10.55 26.82 16.52
N PHE A 100 11.67 26.12 16.77
CA PHE A 100 11.65 24.84 17.46
C PHE A 100 10.86 24.95 18.79
N PRO A 101 9.98 24.00 19.12
CA PRO A 101 9.07 24.17 20.24
C PRO A 101 9.79 24.40 21.58
N THR A 102 9.43 25.50 22.27
CA THR A 102 10.02 25.85 23.57
C THR A 102 9.56 24.91 24.69
N SER A 103 8.33 24.40 24.60
CA SER A 103 7.80 23.38 25.50
C SER A 103 8.28 21.99 25.09
N LEU A 104 9.55 21.69 25.41
CA LEU A 104 10.21 20.43 25.05
C LEU A 104 9.43 19.18 25.49
N TRP A 105 8.73 19.23 26.62
CA TRP A 105 7.91 18.12 27.11
C TRP A 105 6.72 17.75 26.21
N LEU A 106 6.30 18.66 25.32
CA LEU A 106 5.27 18.41 24.32
C LEU A 106 5.86 17.93 22.98
N THR A 107 7.18 18.00 22.81
CA THR A 107 7.85 17.55 21.59
C THR A 107 7.91 16.03 21.52
N HIS A 108 7.25 15.46 20.52
CA HIS A 108 7.18 14.03 20.34
C HIS A 108 6.88 13.64 18.89
N PHE A 109 7.21 12.40 18.55
CA PHE A 109 6.56 11.67 17.48
C PHE A 109 5.45 10.82 18.11
N SER A 110 4.25 10.87 17.55
CA SER A 110 3.16 9.99 17.95
C SER A 110 3.52 8.53 17.67
N ASP A 111 2.73 7.60 18.19
CA ASP A 111 2.83 6.19 17.79
C ASP A 111 2.83 6.07 16.27
N VAL A 112 3.74 5.23 15.76
CA VAL A 112 3.83 4.92 14.34
C VAL A 112 2.74 3.89 14.04
N ILE A 113 1.87 4.20 13.09
CA ILE A 113 0.80 3.32 12.65
C ILE A 113 0.92 3.09 11.14
N GLY A 114 0.58 1.89 10.69
CA GLY A 114 0.36 1.63 9.28
C GLY A 114 0.04 0.19 8.99
N ALA A 115 0.24 -0.24 7.75
CA ALA A 115 -0.10 -1.59 7.34
C ALA A 115 0.66 -2.05 6.10
N THR A 116 0.79 -3.36 5.95
CA THR A 116 1.11 -4.01 4.68
C THR A 116 -0.16 -4.36 3.93
N HIS A 117 -0.23 -3.99 2.66
CA HIS A 117 -1.46 -4.04 1.89
C HIS A 117 -1.23 -4.31 0.40
N GLY A 118 -2.31 -4.70 -0.28
CA GLY A 118 -2.33 -4.84 -1.73
C GLY A 118 -2.48 -3.50 -2.46
N PRO A 119 -2.38 -3.50 -3.80
CA PRO A 119 -2.50 -2.29 -4.62
C PRO A 119 -3.91 -1.66 -4.58
N ASN A 120 -4.94 -2.43 -4.22
CA ASN A 120 -6.33 -1.97 -4.15
C ASN A 120 -6.70 -1.24 -2.84
N PHE A 121 -5.71 -0.91 -2.02
CA PHE A 121 -5.87 -0.17 -0.78
C PHE A 121 -4.87 0.97 -0.72
N THR A 122 -5.31 2.11 -0.18
CA THR A 122 -4.46 3.29 0.03
C THR A 122 -4.74 3.80 1.43
N MET A 123 -3.72 3.80 2.28
CA MET A 123 -3.82 4.32 3.64
C MET A 123 -3.89 5.84 3.64
N TRP A 124 -2.98 6.47 2.90
CA TRP A 124 -2.92 7.90 2.62
C TRP A 124 -2.02 8.08 1.39
N ALA A 125 -2.16 9.17 0.64
CA ALA A 125 -1.32 9.45 -0.53
C ALA A 125 -1.26 10.96 -0.79
N GLU A 126 -0.15 11.43 -1.35
CA GLU A 126 -0.04 12.82 -1.81
C GLU A 126 -1.11 13.12 -2.87
N GLY A 127 -1.76 14.28 -2.75
CA GLY A 127 -2.91 14.66 -3.56
C GLY A 127 -4.23 13.99 -3.13
N GLY A 128 -4.22 13.03 -2.20
CA GLY A 128 -5.42 12.45 -1.59
C GLY A 128 -6.05 13.35 -0.53
N LEU A 129 -7.27 13.04 -0.10
CA LEU A 129 -7.87 13.65 1.10
C LEU A 129 -7.57 12.76 2.31
N ALA A 130 -7.34 13.38 3.47
CA ALA A 130 -7.17 12.65 4.72
C ALA A 130 -8.46 11.93 5.12
N SER A 131 -8.35 10.66 5.53
CA SER A 131 -9.45 9.94 6.18
C SER A 131 -9.72 10.51 7.57
N TYR A 132 -10.83 10.10 8.19
CA TYR A 132 -11.12 10.51 9.57
C TYR A 132 -10.04 9.99 10.53
N GLY A 133 -9.60 8.75 10.38
CA GLY A 133 -8.51 8.16 11.14
C GLY A 133 -7.19 8.92 10.96
N LEU A 134 -6.84 9.29 9.72
CA LEU A 134 -5.63 10.06 9.44
C LEU A 134 -5.70 11.46 10.04
N LYS A 135 -6.87 12.13 9.98
CA LYS A 135 -7.11 13.42 10.64
C LYS A 135 -6.86 13.33 12.15
N GLN A 136 -7.39 12.29 12.81
CA GLN A 136 -7.18 12.11 14.26
C GLN A 136 -5.71 11.88 14.61
N LEU A 137 -4.98 11.15 13.76
CA LEU A 137 -3.54 10.98 13.91
C LEU A 137 -2.80 12.31 13.74
N ALA A 138 -3.05 13.02 12.64
CA ALA A 138 -2.36 14.25 12.26
C ALA A 138 -2.58 15.40 13.27
N GLU A 139 -3.81 15.57 13.78
CA GLU A 139 -4.12 16.71 14.67
C GLU A 139 -3.89 16.42 16.16
N TYR A 140 -3.94 15.16 16.58
CA TYR A 140 -3.95 14.79 18.00
C TYR A 140 -2.95 13.68 18.37
N GLY A 141 -2.29 13.04 17.40
CA GLY A 141 -1.41 11.89 17.64
C GLY A 141 -2.17 10.63 18.05
N ILE A 142 -3.49 10.58 17.87
CA ILE A 142 -4.34 9.47 18.31
C ILE A 142 -4.45 8.42 17.20
N VAL A 143 -3.88 7.23 17.43
CA VAL A 143 -3.88 6.13 16.46
C VAL A 143 -5.17 5.28 16.45
N ARG A 144 -6.05 5.43 17.46
CA ARG A 144 -7.20 4.53 17.67
C ARG A 144 -8.14 4.48 16.46
N GLU A 145 -8.52 5.64 15.92
CA GLU A 145 -9.45 5.70 14.80
C GLU A 145 -8.81 5.21 13.50
N MET A 146 -7.52 5.47 13.31
CA MET A 146 -6.77 4.93 12.18
C MET A 146 -6.69 3.39 12.24
N GLU A 147 -6.45 2.84 13.43
CA GLU A 147 -6.46 1.39 13.64
C GLU A 147 -7.83 0.77 13.37
N ASN A 148 -8.92 1.44 13.77
CA ASN A 148 -10.28 1.00 13.48
C ASN A 148 -10.52 0.94 11.96
N GLU A 149 -10.13 1.97 11.21
CA GLU A 149 -10.23 2.00 9.74
C GLU A 149 -9.44 0.85 9.08
N LEU A 150 -8.22 0.58 9.57
CA LEU A 150 -7.39 -0.53 9.09
C LEU A 150 -8.04 -1.90 9.40
N ARG A 151 -8.57 -2.10 10.61
CA ARG A 151 -9.24 -3.35 11.00
C ARG A 151 -10.50 -3.61 10.19
N LEU A 152 -11.25 -2.58 9.82
CA LEU A 152 -12.41 -2.70 8.93
C LEU A 152 -12.03 -3.15 7.51
N GLN A 153 -10.77 -2.97 7.10
CA GLN A 153 -10.25 -3.41 5.80
C GLN A 153 -9.30 -4.61 5.92
N SER A 154 -9.39 -5.39 7.00
CA SER A 154 -8.47 -6.49 7.32
C SER A 154 -8.26 -7.49 6.17
N SER A 155 -9.26 -7.75 5.33
CA SER A 155 -9.15 -8.64 4.16
C SER A 155 -8.15 -8.15 3.09
N LYS A 156 -7.91 -6.84 3.03
CA LYS A 156 -6.97 -6.19 2.10
C LYS A 156 -5.57 -6.04 2.68
N LEU A 157 -5.41 -6.28 3.99
CA LEU A 157 -4.16 -6.08 4.73
C LEU A 157 -3.52 -7.44 5.06
N ARG A 158 -2.19 -7.45 5.22
CA ARG A 158 -1.48 -8.62 5.75
C ARG A 158 -1.05 -8.42 7.20
N SER A 159 -0.63 -7.22 7.57
CA SER A 159 -0.24 -6.87 8.93
C SER A 159 -0.56 -5.42 9.22
N ILE A 160 -1.06 -5.15 10.42
CA ILE A 160 -1.14 -3.80 10.98
C ILE A 160 0.16 -3.56 11.74
N VAL A 161 0.83 -2.47 11.44
CA VAL A 161 2.13 -2.09 11.99
C VAL A 161 1.92 -1.05 13.06
N LYS A 162 2.46 -1.31 14.25
CA LYS A 162 2.42 -0.38 15.38
C LYS A 162 3.77 -0.34 16.07
N ALA A 163 4.33 0.86 16.24
CA ALA A 163 5.51 1.10 17.05
C ALA A 163 5.24 2.24 18.04
N ALA A 164 5.84 2.17 19.23
CA ALA A 164 5.67 3.20 20.25
C ALA A 164 6.25 4.53 19.76
N GLY A 165 5.56 5.64 20.04
CA GLY A 165 6.02 6.99 19.74
C GLY A 165 7.28 7.38 20.52
N LEU A 166 7.96 8.43 20.05
CA LEU A 166 9.19 8.94 20.65
C LEU A 166 8.89 10.27 21.34
N TRP A 167 9.10 10.33 22.65
CA TRP A 167 8.82 11.52 23.47
C TRP A 167 10.11 12.10 24.04
N HIS A 168 10.16 13.42 24.24
CA HIS A 168 11.24 14.05 25.01
C HIS A 168 11.40 13.36 26.39
N PRO A 169 12.63 13.03 26.83
CA PRO A 169 13.94 13.38 26.24
C PRO A 169 14.43 12.47 25.11
N ASN A 170 13.76 11.35 24.83
CA ASN A 170 14.16 10.35 23.83
C ASN A 170 13.59 10.63 22.43
N LEU A 171 13.41 11.92 22.07
CA LEU A 171 12.85 12.33 20.78
C LEU A 171 13.69 11.81 19.60
N ASN A 172 15.03 11.85 19.75
CA ASN A 172 15.99 11.35 18.77
C ASN A 172 16.33 9.86 18.97
N GLY A 173 15.48 9.13 19.68
CA GLY A 173 15.62 7.70 19.91
C GLY A 173 15.21 6.88 18.69
N ARG A 174 15.16 5.56 18.89
CA ARG A 174 14.70 4.59 17.91
C ARG A 174 13.56 3.75 18.48
N THR A 175 12.55 3.51 17.66
CA THR A 175 11.46 2.57 17.93
C THR A 175 11.38 1.57 16.78
N TRP A 176 10.82 0.39 17.00
CA TRP A 176 10.78 -0.64 15.98
C TRP A 176 9.46 -1.42 16.02
N ALA A 177 9.13 -2.04 14.90
CA ALA A 177 8.03 -2.97 14.77
C ALA A 177 8.39 -4.07 13.79
N VAL A 178 7.75 -5.22 13.95
CA VAL A 178 7.89 -6.35 13.04
C VAL A 178 6.61 -6.50 12.24
N LEU A 179 6.75 -6.73 10.94
CA LEU A 179 5.63 -6.84 10.02
C LEU A 179 5.81 -8.05 9.10
N ARG A 180 4.69 -8.60 8.61
CA ARG A 180 4.68 -9.66 7.62
C ARG A 180 4.17 -9.12 6.29
N VAL A 181 4.77 -9.59 5.22
CA VAL A 181 4.46 -9.24 3.84
C VAL A 181 4.23 -10.53 3.07
N ASP A 182 3.28 -10.49 2.14
CA ASP A 182 3.03 -11.56 1.19
C ASP A 182 3.01 -11.00 -0.24
N PRO A 183 3.08 -11.85 -1.28
CA PRO A 183 3.13 -11.38 -2.67
C PRO A 183 1.92 -10.52 -3.08
N ARG A 184 0.73 -10.78 -2.50
CA ARG A 184 -0.50 -10.02 -2.82
C ARG A 184 -0.57 -8.69 -2.07
N ARG A 185 0.06 -8.59 -0.89
CA ARG A 185 0.09 -7.43 0.00
C ARG A 185 1.54 -6.95 0.23
N HIS A 186 2.24 -6.75 -0.88
CA HIS A 186 3.64 -6.31 -0.96
C HIS A 186 3.91 -4.81 -0.70
N LEU A 187 2.86 -3.98 -0.52
CA LEU A 187 3.03 -2.54 -0.32
C LEU A 187 3.02 -2.20 1.18
N LEU A 188 3.85 -1.25 1.59
CA LEU A 188 3.92 -0.73 2.95
C LEU A 188 3.53 0.75 2.98
N SER A 189 2.58 1.09 3.86
CA SER A 189 2.27 2.48 4.22
C SER A 189 2.38 2.67 5.72
N LEU A 190 2.96 3.79 6.15
CA LEU A 190 3.17 4.17 7.54
C LEU A 190 2.93 5.67 7.71
N ALA A 191 2.48 6.09 8.89
CA ALA A 191 2.39 7.48 9.28
C ALA A 191 2.65 7.64 10.79
N SER A 192 3.24 8.77 11.16
CA SER A 192 3.38 9.25 12.53
C SER A 192 3.29 10.77 12.51
N MET A 193 2.57 11.35 13.46
CA MET A 193 2.52 12.79 13.66
C MET A 193 3.76 13.23 14.44
N PHE A 194 4.31 14.41 14.12
CA PHE A 194 5.30 15.06 14.96
C PHE A 194 4.66 16.28 15.61
N GLY A 195 4.60 16.27 16.94
CA GLY A 195 3.86 17.21 17.75
C GLY A 195 4.78 18.06 18.64
N PRO A 196 4.39 19.29 19.00
CA PRO A 196 3.17 19.96 18.57
C PRO A 196 3.24 20.38 17.09
N SER A 197 2.15 20.15 16.36
CA SER A 197 1.94 20.64 15.00
C SER A 197 0.44 20.80 14.74
N PRO A 198 0.03 21.55 13.69
CA PRO A 198 -1.38 21.68 13.31
C PRO A 198 -1.97 20.32 12.91
N ASP A 199 -1.41 19.73 11.86
CA ASP A 199 -1.86 18.47 11.23
C ASP A 199 -0.72 17.80 10.44
N TRP A 200 0.52 17.92 10.92
CA TRP A 200 1.69 17.49 10.16
C TRP A 200 2.12 16.07 10.51
N ILE A 201 2.41 15.27 9.47
CA ILE A 201 2.84 13.88 9.59
C ILE A 201 4.14 13.61 8.86
N VAL A 202 4.82 12.56 9.26
CA VAL A 202 5.92 11.92 8.53
C VAL A 202 5.56 10.46 8.25
N GLY A 203 6.01 9.93 7.13
CA GLY A 203 5.74 8.53 6.78
C GLY A 203 6.03 8.20 5.33
N ILE A 204 5.62 6.98 4.96
CA ILE A 204 5.70 6.47 3.59
C ILE A 204 4.32 6.02 3.12
N SER A 205 4.06 6.15 1.83
CA SER A 205 2.83 5.69 1.19
C SER A 205 3.14 4.69 0.10
N SER A 206 2.51 3.52 0.17
CA SER A 206 2.49 2.50 -0.88
C SER A 206 3.88 2.09 -1.40
N LEU A 207 4.87 1.98 -0.50
CA LEU A 207 6.23 1.54 -0.84
C LEU A 207 6.21 0.06 -1.22
N ASN A 208 6.70 -0.27 -2.42
CA ASN A 208 6.78 -1.67 -2.86
C ASN A 208 8.02 -2.36 -2.25
N LEU A 209 7.79 -3.46 -1.52
CA LEU A 209 8.86 -4.28 -0.94
C LEU A 209 9.27 -5.46 -1.85
N CYS A 210 8.48 -5.73 -2.88
CA CYS A 210 8.76 -6.76 -3.88
C CYS A 210 9.55 -6.16 -5.04
N LEU A 211 10.66 -6.80 -5.39
CA LEU A 211 11.53 -6.38 -6.49
C LEU A 211 11.14 -7.06 -7.80
N GLU A 212 11.47 -6.42 -8.92
CA GLU A 212 11.16 -6.94 -10.27
C GLU A 212 11.83 -8.27 -10.60
N ASN A 213 12.89 -8.65 -9.85
CA ASN A 213 13.59 -9.93 -9.99
C ASN A 213 12.93 -11.08 -9.19
N CYS A 214 11.66 -10.91 -8.77
CA CYS A 214 10.90 -11.87 -7.95
C CYS A 214 11.51 -12.17 -6.56
N THR A 215 12.29 -11.23 -6.02
CA THR A 215 12.85 -11.33 -4.67
C THR A 215 12.35 -10.21 -3.75
N TRP A 216 12.57 -10.40 -2.45
CA TRP A 216 12.24 -9.42 -1.43
C TRP A 216 13.41 -8.46 -1.20
N LEU A 217 13.11 -7.16 -1.08
CA LEU A 217 14.05 -6.11 -0.67
C LEU A 217 14.83 -6.56 0.58
N GLU A 218 16.16 -6.44 0.58
CA GLU A 218 16.99 -6.87 1.71
C GLU A 218 17.05 -5.81 2.80
N SER A 219 17.44 -4.60 2.44
CA SER A 219 17.42 -3.45 3.33
C SER A 219 17.17 -2.16 2.56
N LEU A 220 16.59 -1.16 3.23
CA LEU A 220 16.37 0.17 2.68
C LEU A 220 16.35 1.20 3.80
N GLU A 221 17.04 2.31 3.58
CA GLU A 221 17.02 3.50 4.43
C GLU A 221 16.28 4.61 3.69
N ILE A 222 15.31 5.24 4.35
CA ILE A 222 14.48 6.29 3.79
C ILE A 222 14.48 7.50 4.71
N ASP A 223 14.85 8.65 4.17
CA ASP A 223 14.68 9.96 4.79
C ASP A 223 13.20 10.37 4.78
N LEU A 224 12.66 10.69 5.96
CA LEU A 224 11.27 11.10 6.12
C LEU A 224 11.16 12.63 6.24
N TYR A 225 10.23 13.16 5.45
CA TYR A 225 9.94 14.59 5.34
C TYR A 225 8.48 14.87 5.73
N PRO A 226 8.18 16.10 6.17
CA PRO A 226 6.84 16.46 6.64
C PRO A 226 5.83 16.54 5.49
N TYR A 227 4.62 16.09 5.77
CA TYR A 227 3.42 16.26 4.96
C TYR A 227 2.37 16.99 5.77
N ASP A 228 1.65 17.88 5.12
CA ASP A 228 0.45 18.56 5.61
C ASP A 228 -0.77 17.68 5.28
N ALA A 229 -1.61 17.37 6.27
CA ALA A 229 -2.78 16.52 6.07
C ALA A 229 -3.96 17.27 5.43
N GLY A 230 -3.95 18.60 5.42
CA GLY A 230 -4.99 19.45 4.84
C GLY A 230 -6.23 19.60 5.72
N THR A 231 -6.12 19.40 7.03
CA THR A 231 -7.25 19.45 7.98
C THR A 231 -7.16 20.59 8.99
N ASP A 232 -5.96 21.13 9.25
CA ASP A 232 -5.72 22.33 10.08
C ASP A 232 -4.85 23.36 9.34
N SER A 233 -5.24 24.63 9.40
CA SER A 233 -4.61 25.75 8.70
C SER A 233 -3.53 26.46 9.52
N GLY A 234 -3.09 25.90 10.64
CA GLY A 234 -1.94 26.38 11.39
C GLY A 234 -0.67 26.48 10.52
N ARG A 235 0.23 27.40 10.86
CA ARG A 235 1.45 27.68 10.07
C ARG A 235 2.74 27.43 10.84
N THR A 236 2.65 27.30 12.15
CA THR A 236 3.78 27.04 13.07
C THR A 236 3.48 25.81 13.91
N TYR A 237 4.50 25.21 14.53
CA TYR A 237 4.33 24.07 15.44
C TYR A 237 3.26 24.29 16.52
N MET A 238 3.21 25.50 17.09
CA MET A 238 2.31 25.86 18.19
C MET A 238 1.16 26.77 17.76
N SER A 239 0.74 26.71 16.50
CA SER A 239 -0.42 27.46 16.03
C SER A 239 -1.71 27.05 16.75
N ILE A 240 -2.64 27.98 16.89
CA ILE A 240 -3.99 27.68 17.40
C ILE A 240 -4.72 26.82 16.37
N LYS A 241 -5.41 25.77 16.83
CA LYS A 241 -6.19 24.88 15.97
C LYS A 241 -7.20 25.67 15.13
N THR A 242 -7.05 25.60 13.83
CA THR A 242 -7.87 26.34 12.86
C THR A 242 -8.27 25.38 11.75
N ALA A 243 -9.47 24.80 11.82
CA ALA A 243 -9.91 23.82 10.83
C ALA A 243 -9.84 24.38 9.39
N THR A 244 -9.29 23.58 8.48
CA THR A 244 -9.23 23.88 7.04
C THR A 244 -10.60 23.57 6.41
N ASP A 245 -11.28 24.60 5.90
CA ASP A 245 -12.62 24.48 5.29
C ASP A 245 -12.66 25.17 3.91
N PRO A 246 -12.87 24.42 2.80
CA PRO A 246 -13.01 22.96 2.75
C PRO A 246 -11.69 22.23 3.00
N PRO A 247 -11.71 20.93 3.39
CA PRO A 247 -10.49 20.14 3.56
C PRO A 247 -9.61 20.15 2.31
N GLU A 248 -8.31 20.35 2.52
CA GLU A 248 -7.31 20.37 1.45
C GLU A 248 -6.72 18.97 1.21
N ARG A 249 -5.96 18.83 0.13
CA ARG A 249 -5.30 17.58 -0.25
C ARG A 249 -3.96 17.47 0.47
N ILE A 250 -3.63 16.25 0.90
CA ILE A 250 -2.35 15.93 1.53
C ILE A 250 -1.22 16.36 0.60
N ARG A 251 -0.26 17.11 1.13
CA ARG A 251 0.84 17.66 0.33
C ARG A 251 2.14 17.70 1.12
N ARG A 252 3.25 17.43 0.43
CA ARG A 252 4.57 17.53 1.04
C ARG A 252 4.88 18.99 1.41
N ILE A 253 5.32 19.21 2.64
CA ILE A 253 5.89 20.49 3.08
C ILE A 253 7.34 20.55 2.58
N THR A 254 7.70 21.69 2.01
CA THR A 254 9.04 21.96 1.45
C THR A 254 9.52 23.31 1.95
N THR A 255 10.77 23.66 1.63
CA THR A 255 11.30 24.98 2.00
C THR A 255 10.60 26.16 1.33
N LYS A 256 9.86 25.91 0.25
CA LYS A 256 9.09 26.92 -0.51
C LYS A 256 7.58 26.72 -0.43
N PHE A 257 7.10 25.67 0.24
CA PHE A 257 5.68 25.36 0.36
C PHE A 257 5.30 24.88 1.77
N PRO A 258 4.31 25.48 2.44
CA PRO A 258 3.58 26.68 2.01
C PRO A 258 4.50 27.89 1.90
N ASP A 259 4.20 28.81 0.96
CA ASP A 259 4.92 30.07 0.78
C ASP A 259 4.54 31.06 1.89
N ASP A 260 4.92 30.73 3.12
CA ASP A 260 4.63 31.50 4.33
C ASP A 260 5.90 31.62 5.18
N PRO A 261 6.44 32.84 5.37
CA PRO A 261 7.62 33.07 6.19
C PRO A 261 7.51 32.57 7.63
N ARG A 262 6.30 32.41 8.16
CA ARG A 262 6.04 31.88 9.51
C ARG A 262 6.25 30.37 9.60
N SER A 263 6.24 29.65 8.48
CA SER A 263 6.50 28.20 8.52
C SER A 263 7.92 27.92 9.03
N PRO A 264 8.10 27.01 10.00
CA PRO A 264 9.42 26.66 10.52
C PRO A 264 10.31 26.02 9.46
N PHE A 265 9.71 25.49 8.39
CA PHE A 265 10.42 24.88 7.27
C PHE A 265 10.72 25.87 6.14
N TYR A 266 10.10 27.05 6.14
CA TYR A 266 10.25 28.02 5.05
C TYR A 266 11.66 28.61 4.98
N ASN A 267 12.32 28.37 3.85
CA ASN A 267 13.61 28.92 3.47
C ASN A 267 13.62 29.22 1.96
N PRO A 268 13.51 30.49 1.54
CA PRO A 268 13.48 30.84 0.12
C PRO A 268 14.83 30.69 -0.57
N ASN A 269 15.92 30.58 0.20
CA ASN A 269 17.29 30.57 -0.31
C ASN A 269 17.85 29.16 -0.54
N SER A 270 17.19 28.12 -0.04
CA SER A 270 17.63 26.73 -0.19
C SER A 270 16.45 25.81 -0.45
N ASP A 271 16.63 24.83 -1.33
CA ASP A 271 15.69 23.72 -1.53
C ASP A 271 15.98 22.52 -0.60
N GLU A 272 17.07 22.60 0.17
CA GLU A 272 17.51 21.55 1.07
C GLU A 272 16.86 21.68 2.45
N MET A 273 16.25 20.59 2.91
CA MET A 273 15.66 20.45 4.24
C MET A 273 16.23 19.19 4.89
N PRO A 274 16.75 19.26 6.12
CA PRO A 274 17.14 18.05 6.86
C PRO A 274 15.93 17.12 7.07
N PRO A 275 16.12 15.79 7.06
CA PRO A 275 15.04 14.87 7.39
C PRO A 275 14.61 15.02 8.85
N LEU A 276 13.31 14.89 9.10
CA LEU A 276 12.74 14.90 10.46
C LEU A 276 12.93 13.55 11.15
N ALA A 277 12.96 12.48 10.38
CA ALA A 277 13.13 11.12 10.86
C ALA A 277 13.73 10.26 9.74
N LYS A 278 14.24 9.08 10.12
CA LYS A 278 14.68 8.04 9.20
C LYS A 278 13.91 6.75 9.45
N LEU A 279 13.62 6.04 8.37
CA LEU A 279 13.03 4.72 8.42
C LEU A 279 14.01 3.71 7.84
N PHE A 280 14.38 2.73 8.65
CA PHE A 280 15.16 1.57 8.23
C PHE A 280 14.21 0.39 8.08
N ILE A 281 14.25 -0.27 6.94
CA ILE A 281 13.50 -1.49 6.65
C ILE A 281 14.52 -2.59 6.43
N GLU A 282 14.52 -3.60 7.28
CA GLU A 282 15.49 -4.71 7.23
C GLU A 282 14.75 -6.03 7.16
N ARG A 283 15.13 -6.85 6.17
CA ARG A 283 14.57 -8.20 6.01
C ARG A 283 15.09 -9.08 7.15
N ASP A 284 14.17 -9.50 7.99
CA ASP A 284 14.48 -10.30 9.17
C ASP A 284 14.46 -11.80 8.84
N GLN A 285 13.42 -12.28 8.15
CA GLN A 285 13.30 -13.69 7.79
C GLN A 285 12.48 -13.88 6.50
N ILE A 286 12.99 -14.70 5.58
CA ILE A 286 12.21 -15.23 4.46
C ILE A 286 11.53 -16.52 4.92
N ILE A 287 10.22 -16.61 4.69
CA ILE A 287 9.39 -17.78 4.94
C ILE A 287 9.12 -18.38 3.56
N THR A 288 9.89 -19.39 3.21
CA THR A 288 9.80 -20.02 1.90
C THR A 288 8.43 -20.69 1.73
N LYS A 289 7.79 -20.43 0.61
CA LYS A 289 6.53 -21.07 0.22
C LYS A 289 6.66 -21.58 -1.19
N LEU A 290 6.43 -22.88 -1.37
CA LEU A 290 6.32 -23.46 -2.69
C LEU A 290 5.09 -22.83 -3.36
N CYS A 291 5.24 -22.31 -4.58
CA CYS A 291 4.14 -21.69 -5.33
C CYS A 291 2.95 -22.66 -5.58
N THR A 292 3.13 -23.96 -5.29
CA THR A 292 2.14 -25.03 -5.37
C THR A 292 1.40 -25.28 -4.05
N ASP A 293 1.91 -24.80 -2.91
CA ASP A 293 1.28 -24.92 -1.60
C ASP A 293 0.28 -23.78 -1.39
N LEU A 294 -0.75 -23.77 -2.24
CA LEU A 294 -2.02 -23.17 -1.83
C LEU A 294 -2.45 -23.88 -0.56
N THR A 295 -2.62 -23.11 0.51
CA THR A 295 -2.95 -23.67 1.82
C THR A 295 -4.26 -24.47 1.75
N GLU A 296 -4.43 -25.50 2.58
CA GLU A 296 -5.72 -26.24 2.73
C GLU A 296 -6.91 -25.27 2.88
N GLN A 297 -6.68 -24.08 3.46
CA GLN A 297 -7.64 -22.99 3.60
C GLN A 297 -7.99 -22.29 2.27
N GLU A 298 -7.04 -22.09 1.36
CA GLU A 298 -7.29 -21.56 0.01
C GLU A 298 -7.97 -22.60 -0.89
N LEU A 299 -7.68 -23.90 -0.70
CA LEU A 299 -8.46 -24.96 -1.33
C LEU A 299 -9.89 -25.05 -0.76
N LEU A 300 -10.09 -24.83 0.53
CA LEU A 300 -11.42 -24.78 1.16
C LEU A 300 -12.27 -23.61 0.66
N GLU A 301 -11.70 -22.42 0.44
CA GLU A 301 -12.40 -21.30 -0.20
C GLU A 301 -12.80 -21.62 -1.66
N GLN A 302 -12.02 -22.41 -2.40
CA GLN A 302 -12.37 -22.84 -3.76
C GLN A 302 -13.39 -24.00 -3.81
N VAL A 303 -13.55 -24.75 -2.73
CA VAL A 303 -14.50 -25.89 -2.63
C VAL A 303 -15.81 -25.47 -1.97
N SER A 304 -15.84 -24.36 -1.24
CA SER A 304 -17.03 -23.83 -0.55
C SER A 304 -17.82 -22.79 -1.35
N GLU A 305 -17.70 -22.76 -2.68
CA GLU A 305 -18.74 -22.15 -3.51
C GLU A 305 -20.05 -22.90 -3.27
N SER A 306 -20.91 -22.33 -2.43
CA SER A 306 -22.31 -22.74 -2.25
C SER A 306 -22.94 -22.93 -3.62
N GLU A 307 -23.64 -24.05 -3.83
CA GLU A 307 -24.24 -24.39 -5.12
C GLU A 307 -24.93 -23.18 -5.75
N ASN A 308 -24.53 -22.81 -6.97
CA ASN A 308 -25.21 -21.73 -7.68
C ASN A 308 -26.60 -22.22 -8.12
N THR A 309 -27.60 -21.88 -7.30
CA THR A 309 -29.03 -22.21 -7.49
C THR A 309 -29.76 -21.16 -8.33
N GLU A 310 -29.05 -20.14 -8.85
CA GLU A 310 -29.64 -19.21 -9.81
C GLU A 310 -30.16 -19.96 -11.04
N ASP A 311 -31.33 -19.55 -11.52
CA ASP A 311 -32.03 -20.10 -12.67
C ASP A 311 -32.60 -21.55 -12.53
N GLU A 312 -32.76 -22.09 -11.31
CA GLU A 312 -33.40 -23.41 -11.12
C GLU A 312 -34.83 -23.51 -11.66
N ASP A 313 -35.61 -22.45 -11.51
CA ASP A 313 -37.01 -22.41 -11.93
C ASP A 313 -37.20 -22.17 -13.44
N ARG A 314 -36.12 -21.97 -14.20
CA ARG A 314 -36.19 -21.65 -15.63
C ARG A 314 -36.04 -22.90 -16.50
N PRO A 315 -37.07 -23.32 -17.24
CA PRO A 315 -37.03 -24.56 -18.03
C PRO A 315 -35.98 -24.50 -19.16
N GLU A 316 -35.66 -23.31 -19.68
CA GLU A 316 -34.58 -23.09 -20.64
C GLU A 316 -33.17 -23.25 -20.07
N CYS A 317 -33.01 -23.21 -18.74
CA CYS A 317 -31.75 -23.39 -18.02
C CYS A 317 -31.68 -24.77 -17.34
N ALA A 318 -32.62 -25.67 -17.63
CA ALA A 318 -32.65 -27.01 -17.10
C ALA A 318 -31.38 -27.79 -17.48
N VAL A 319 -30.83 -28.50 -16.50
CA VAL A 319 -29.58 -29.28 -16.58
C VAL A 319 -29.86 -30.76 -16.34
N THR A 320 -28.98 -31.63 -16.83
CA THR A 320 -29.03 -33.07 -16.56
C THR A 320 -28.69 -33.36 -15.09
N GLU A 321 -28.93 -34.59 -14.66
CA GLU A 321 -28.28 -35.10 -13.45
C GLU A 321 -26.76 -35.05 -13.61
N TYR A 322 -26.07 -34.94 -12.48
CA TYR A 322 -24.61 -35.02 -12.46
C TYR A 322 -24.13 -36.41 -12.85
N SER A 323 -22.98 -36.45 -13.51
CA SER A 323 -22.21 -37.68 -13.70
C SER A 323 -21.81 -38.29 -12.35
N SER A 324 -21.39 -39.55 -12.38
CA SER A 324 -20.60 -40.11 -11.29
C SER A 324 -19.37 -39.25 -11.01
N TRP A 325 -18.93 -39.26 -9.76
CA TRP A 325 -17.67 -38.63 -9.37
C TRP A 325 -16.48 -39.28 -10.09
N SER A 326 -15.51 -38.46 -10.46
CA SER A 326 -14.21 -38.93 -10.93
C SER A 326 -13.46 -39.67 -9.82
N GLU A 327 -12.39 -40.36 -10.21
CA GLU A 327 -11.38 -40.80 -9.25
C GLU A 327 -10.78 -39.59 -8.52
N CYS A 328 -10.22 -39.86 -7.34
CA CYS A 328 -9.54 -38.83 -6.56
C CYS A 328 -8.31 -38.35 -7.33
N SER A 329 -8.04 -37.06 -7.31
CA SER A 329 -6.92 -36.44 -8.05
C SER A 329 -5.53 -36.91 -7.58
N VAL A 330 -5.47 -37.64 -6.46
CA VAL A 330 -4.23 -38.14 -5.84
C VAL A 330 -4.36 -39.63 -5.53
N THR A 331 -3.22 -40.32 -5.47
CA THR A 331 -3.14 -41.76 -5.16
C THR A 331 -2.88 -42.05 -3.68
N CYS A 332 -2.41 -41.06 -2.91
CA CYS A 332 -2.24 -41.12 -1.46
C CYS A 332 -2.68 -39.78 -0.83
N GLY A 333 -3.13 -39.79 0.43
CA GLY A 333 -3.54 -38.60 1.17
C GLY A 333 -4.91 -38.02 0.75
N LYS A 334 -5.12 -36.74 1.04
CA LYS A 334 -6.34 -35.99 0.67
C LYS A 334 -6.20 -35.39 -0.73
N GLY A 335 -7.25 -35.43 -1.53
CA GLY A 335 -7.32 -34.82 -2.86
C GLY A 335 -8.73 -34.35 -3.22
N LEU A 336 -8.98 -34.12 -4.51
CA LEU A 336 -10.26 -33.65 -5.02
C LEU A 336 -10.84 -34.62 -6.04
N ARG A 337 -12.15 -34.79 -6.04
CA ARG A 337 -12.88 -35.45 -7.14
C ARG A 337 -13.93 -34.51 -7.72
N MET A 338 -14.25 -34.70 -8.99
CA MET A 338 -15.19 -33.84 -9.70
C MET A 338 -16.28 -34.63 -10.40
N ARG A 339 -17.46 -34.00 -10.53
CA ARG A 339 -18.56 -34.48 -11.36
C ARG A 339 -19.08 -33.34 -12.22
N THR A 340 -19.65 -33.69 -13.37
CA THR A 340 -20.12 -32.69 -14.34
C THR A 340 -21.55 -33.00 -14.78
N ARG A 341 -22.30 -31.97 -15.16
CA ARG A 341 -23.62 -32.05 -15.79
C ARG A 341 -23.68 -31.08 -16.96
N ASN A 342 -24.64 -31.27 -17.86
CA ASN A 342 -24.79 -30.41 -19.03
C ASN A 342 -26.18 -29.76 -19.05
N TYR A 343 -26.33 -28.65 -19.78
CA TYR A 343 -27.64 -28.12 -20.11
C TYR A 343 -28.41 -29.10 -20.99
N ILE A 344 -29.68 -29.35 -20.67
CA ILE A 344 -30.57 -30.19 -21.49
C ILE A 344 -30.75 -29.56 -22.88
N THR A 345 -30.79 -28.22 -22.96
CA THR A 345 -30.86 -27.48 -24.22
C THR A 345 -29.76 -26.41 -24.35
N PRO A 346 -28.54 -26.79 -24.77
CA PRO A 346 -27.38 -25.89 -24.80
C PRO A 346 -27.58 -24.63 -25.66
N ALA A 347 -28.29 -24.74 -26.79
CA ALA A 347 -28.56 -23.61 -27.67
C ALA A 347 -29.46 -22.54 -27.00
N LYS A 348 -30.48 -22.97 -26.25
CA LYS A 348 -31.37 -22.06 -25.52
C LYS A 348 -30.67 -21.46 -24.32
N ALA A 349 -29.91 -22.26 -23.57
CA ALA A 349 -29.12 -21.79 -22.44
C ALA A 349 -28.14 -20.68 -22.86
N LYS A 350 -27.47 -20.85 -24.01
CA LYS A 350 -26.56 -19.84 -24.57
C LYS A 350 -27.29 -18.57 -25.01
N GLN A 351 -28.46 -18.68 -25.63
CA GLN A 351 -29.26 -17.51 -26.04
C GLN A 351 -29.80 -16.74 -24.84
N LYS A 352 -30.16 -17.44 -23.77
CA LYS A 352 -30.78 -16.90 -22.56
C LYS A 352 -29.79 -16.59 -21.44
N LYS A 353 -28.48 -16.76 -21.72
CA LYS A 353 -27.36 -16.49 -20.81
C LYS A 353 -27.57 -17.12 -19.43
N CYS A 354 -27.94 -18.40 -19.40
CA CYS A 354 -28.10 -19.14 -18.14
C CYS A 354 -26.76 -19.29 -17.44
N ASP A 355 -26.75 -19.14 -16.11
CA ASP A 355 -25.54 -19.25 -15.28
C ASP A 355 -25.67 -20.33 -14.19
N ARG A 356 -26.01 -21.55 -14.60
CA ARG A 356 -26.05 -22.72 -13.72
C ARG A 356 -24.66 -23.32 -13.53
N GLN A 357 -24.38 -23.78 -12.31
CA GLN A 357 -23.17 -24.57 -12.03
C GLN A 357 -23.23 -25.92 -12.77
N LEU A 358 -22.29 -26.15 -13.68
CA LEU A 358 -22.18 -27.40 -14.46
C LEU A 358 -21.12 -28.36 -13.91
N VAL A 359 -20.22 -27.90 -13.03
CA VAL A 359 -19.12 -28.68 -12.47
C VAL A 359 -19.14 -28.55 -10.95
N SER A 360 -19.11 -29.69 -10.26
CA SER A 360 -19.05 -29.78 -8.80
C SER A 360 -17.77 -30.52 -8.40
N LYS A 361 -17.10 -30.02 -7.36
CA LYS A 361 -15.84 -30.56 -6.82
C LYS A 361 -16.01 -30.80 -5.33
N GLU A 362 -15.47 -31.90 -4.82
CA GLU A 362 -15.46 -32.19 -3.39
C GLU A 362 -14.15 -32.83 -2.96
N MET A 363 -13.87 -32.78 -1.65
CA MET A 363 -12.74 -33.46 -1.06
C MET A 363 -12.92 -34.97 -1.10
N CYS A 364 -11.86 -35.69 -1.44
CA CYS A 364 -11.77 -37.13 -1.35
C CYS A 364 -10.48 -37.52 -0.63
N THR A 365 -10.47 -38.72 -0.07
CA THR A 365 -9.25 -39.38 0.42
C THR A 365 -8.91 -40.48 -0.56
N ALA A 366 -7.64 -40.55 -0.99
CA ALA A 366 -7.17 -41.67 -1.78
C ALA A 366 -7.19 -42.97 -0.97
N ALA A 367 -7.02 -44.11 -1.66
CA ALA A 367 -7.02 -45.42 -1.02
C ALA A 367 -5.88 -45.56 0.00
N GLU A 368 -4.72 -44.95 -0.26
CA GLU A 368 -3.65 -44.82 0.71
C GLU A 368 -3.85 -43.54 1.52
N GLN A 369 -4.10 -43.65 2.82
CA GLN A 369 -4.36 -42.48 3.67
C GLN A 369 -3.13 -41.60 3.92
N ARG A 370 -1.93 -42.15 3.75
CA ARG A 370 -0.66 -41.47 4.01
C ARG A 370 0.27 -41.61 2.82
N CYS A 371 0.88 -40.51 2.43
CA CYS A 371 1.93 -40.53 1.43
C CYS A 371 3.27 -40.90 2.10
N PRO A 372 4.17 -41.63 1.41
CA PRO A 372 5.47 -41.97 1.96
C PRO A 372 6.30 -40.70 2.24
N GLY A 373 6.61 -40.41 3.51
CA GLY A 373 7.50 -39.32 3.91
C GLY A 373 6.96 -38.31 4.92
N GLU A 374 5.70 -38.40 5.36
CA GLU A 374 5.20 -37.59 6.48
C GLU A 374 5.65 -38.20 7.81
N MET A 375 6.49 -37.48 8.56
CA MET A 375 6.83 -37.79 9.95
C MET A 375 5.80 -37.13 10.89
N ASP A 376 5.29 -37.88 11.86
CA ASP A 376 4.27 -37.43 12.80
C ASP A 376 4.85 -36.36 13.75
N ASP A 377 4.41 -35.10 13.62
CA ASP A 377 4.65 -34.02 14.60
C ASP A 377 3.67 -34.15 15.78
N GLU A 378 3.69 -35.26 16.51
CA GLU A 378 3.01 -35.37 17.82
C GLU A 378 3.76 -36.32 18.77
N GLU A 379 4.81 -35.82 19.45
CA GLU A 379 5.12 -36.33 20.80
C GLU A 379 5.50 -35.17 21.76
N GLU A 380 4.79 -35.15 22.87
CA GLU A 380 4.82 -34.23 24.00
C GLU A 380 6.22 -34.18 24.66
N VAL A 381 6.83 -32.99 24.73
CA VAL A 381 8.11 -32.80 25.43
C VAL A 381 7.88 -32.73 26.94
N GLN A 382 8.26 -33.79 27.68
CA GLN A 382 8.46 -33.72 29.13
C GLN A 382 9.92 -33.32 29.45
N PRO A 383 10.18 -32.38 30.39
CA PRO A 383 11.54 -31.96 30.69
C PRO A 383 12.20 -32.91 31.69
N LEU A 384 13.28 -33.59 31.25
CA LEU A 384 14.14 -34.40 32.11
C LEU A 384 15.28 -33.56 32.70
N VAL A 385 15.36 -33.62 34.03
CA VAL A 385 16.34 -32.96 34.88
C VAL A 385 17.57 -33.85 35.00
N GLY A 386 18.75 -33.33 34.60
CA GLY A 386 20.05 -33.71 35.16
C GLY A 386 20.90 -34.74 34.39
N ALA A 387 21.84 -34.27 33.59
CA ALA A 387 23.18 -34.82 33.36
C ALA A 387 23.98 -33.71 32.64
N GLY A 388 25.10 -33.20 33.15
CA GLY A 388 26.40 -33.88 33.08
C GLY A 388 27.11 -33.42 31.81
N GLU A 389 28.27 -32.75 31.95
CA GLU A 389 29.09 -32.17 30.89
C GLU A 389 29.21 -33.09 29.65
N CYS A 390 28.94 -32.57 28.45
CA CYS A 390 29.08 -33.33 27.21
C CYS A 390 30.50 -33.17 26.64
N GLU A 391 31.27 -34.27 26.61
CA GLU A 391 32.49 -34.37 25.81
C GLU A 391 32.15 -34.81 24.37
N VAL A 392 32.80 -34.18 23.39
CA VAL A 392 32.66 -34.46 21.95
C VAL A 392 33.72 -35.48 21.49
N THR A 393 33.34 -36.38 20.58
CA THR A 393 34.26 -37.31 19.91
C THR A 393 34.71 -36.77 18.55
N ASP A 394 35.76 -37.38 17.98
CA ASP A 394 36.33 -37.00 16.69
C ASP A 394 35.40 -37.32 15.50
N TRP A 395 35.56 -36.54 14.43
CA TRP A 395 34.76 -36.60 13.20
C TRP A 395 34.85 -37.95 12.47
N SER A 396 33.75 -38.40 11.87
CA SER A 396 33.74 -39.53 10.95
C SER A 396 34.26 -39.16 9.55
N ASP A 397 34.64 -40.18 8.77
CA ASP A 397 35.03 -40.02 7.36
C ASP A 397 33.88 -39.49 6.48
N TRP A 398 34.25 -38.89 5.35
CA TRP A 398 33.34 -38.27 4.38
C TRP A 398 32.44 -39.30 3.68
N SER A 399 31.15 -38.98 3.53
CA SER A 399 30.22 -39.73 2.66
C SER A 399 30.14 -39.11 1.25
N GLU A 400 29.72 -39.92 0.27
CA GLU A 400 29.52 -39.47 -1.11
C GLU A 400 28.16 -38.76 -1.29
N CYS A 401 28.14 -37.75 -2.17
CA CYS A 401 26.97 -36.92 -2.44
C CYS A 401 25.92 -37.61 -3.32
N SER A 402 24.63 -37.35 -3.05
CA SER A 402 23.49 -37.91 -3.79
C SER A 402 23.11 -37.16 -5.07
N VAL A 403 23.84 -36.11 -5.48
CA VAL A 403 23.55 -35.36 -6.70
C VAL A 403 24.81 -34.75 -7.33
N THR A 404 24.92 -34.81 -8.66
CA THR A 404 26.04 -34.27 -9.44
C THR A 404 25.58 -33.16 -10.37
N CYS A 405 25.96 -31.90 -10.11
CA CYS A 405 26.35 -30.91 -11.12
C CYS A 405 27.02 -29.64 -10.53
N ARG A 406 28.35 -29.60 -10.69
CA ARG A 406 29.28 -28.46 -10.87
C ARG A 406 29.14 -27.21 -9.97
N HIS A 407 29.57 -27.31 -8.71
CA HIS A 407 30.81 -26.74 -8.13
C HIS A 407 30.86 -27.26 -6.67
N TRP A 408 32.05 -27.58 -6.16
CA TRP A 408 32.29 -28.42 -4.99
C TRP A 408 31.58 -27.97 -3.70
N CYS A 409 30.75 -28.86 -3.12
CA CYS A 409 30.32 -28.78 -1.72
C CYS A 409 30.71 -30.07 -1.00
N GLN A 410 31.40 -29.91 0.12
CA GLN A 410 31.69 -30.96 1.10
C GLN A 410 31.03 -30.50 2.40
N THR A 411 30.13 -31.29 2.98
CA THR A 411 29.52 -31.02 4.29
C THR A 411 29.83 -32.16 5.24
N THR A 412 30.45 -31.84 6.37
CA THR A 412 30.47 -32.71 7.55
C THR A 412 29.32 -32.34 8.47
N GLN A 413 28.68 -33.34 9.07
CA GLN A 413 27.79 -33.12 10.21
C GLN A 413 28.44 -33.75 11.44
N PRO A 414 28.54 -33.04 12.57
CA PRO A 414 28.85 -33.68 13.83
C PRO A 414 27.70 -34.64 14.16
N LEU A 415 28.04 -35.87 14.55
CA LEU A 415 27.10 -36.74 15.26
C LEU A 415 26.89 -36.16 16.66
N PHE A 416 26.01 -35.16 16.76
CA PHE A 416 25.48 -34.73 18.05
C PHE A 416 24.47 -35.78 18.51
N TYR A 417 24.89 -36.64 19.43
CA TYR A 417 24.00 -37.09 20.48
C TYR A 417 24.15 -36.09 21.62
N LEU A 418 23.10 -35.32 21.87
CA LEU A 418 22.93 -34.65 23.15
C LEU A 418 21.98 -35.52 23.98
N CYS A 419 22.45 -35.83 25.19
CA CYS A 419 21.81 -36.61 26.25
C CYS A 419 20.36 -36.19 26.54
#